data_AF-A0A2S4V3I5-F1
#
_entry.id   AF-A0A2S4V3I5-F1
#
_cell.length_a   1.000
_cell.length_b   1.000
_cell.length_c   1.000
_cell.angle_alpha   90.00
_cell.angle_beta   90.00
_cell.angle_gamma   90.00
#
_symmetry.space_group_name_H-M   'P 1'
#
loop_
_entity.id
_entity.type
_entity.pdbx_description
1 polymer ?
#
loop_
_entity_poly.entity_id
_entity_poly.type
_entity_poly.pdbx_seq_one_letter_code
_entity_poly.pdbx_strand_id
1 'polypeptide(L)'
;MTSRFESPRVSISSIFTSIKPGSRQIHRRENGEGAREKSIQEALDVMKWTITWFDGLESDIVEDHWRISTFRIDNLLHELLILVDPTVYPTHHSINEKRRFVLQPVIELTKSLITIIKLCRLFFKKLSQQGMNKKQLPLHTDMNSKQIKCLCELAEDVYADFLEIVLLFLDVETAETVPSRHMIKRHMIKIAERVANRFEAPWLLVLLHLVPLIPDTGGRSEQSYYKEWFTTWHTQIIVALHNFDRLATMLDYIHF
;
A
#
# COMPACT_ATOMS: atom_id res chain seq x y z
N MET A 1 -9.49 -36.12 -1.92
CA MET A 1 -8.19 -35.70 -2.47
C MET A 1 -8.49 -34.65 -3.53
N THR A 2 -7.94 -33.44 -3.36
CA THR A 2 -7.85 -32.31 -4.31
C THR A 2 -9.16 -31.73 -4.87
N SER A 3 -9.78 -30.80 -4.12
CA SER A 3 -10.60 -29.72 -4.70
C SER A 3 -9.68 -28.54 -5.01
N ARG A 4 -9.62 -28.16 -6.28
CA ARG A 4 -8.77 -27.12 -6.86
C ARG A 4 -9.52 -25.80 -6.70
N PHE A 5 -9.13 -24.98 -5.72
CA PHE A 5 -9.62 -23.60 -5.66
C PHE A 5 -8.94 -22.80 -6.78
N GLU A 6 -9.66 -22.57 -7.87
CA GLU A 6 -9.28 -21.57 -8.87
C GLU A 6 -9.46 -20.18 -8.27
N SER A 7 -8.32 -19.51 -8.09
CA SER A 7 -8.20 -18.14 -7.60
C SER A 7 -8.74 -17.14 -8.65
N PRO A 8 -9.55 -16.14 -8.27
CA PRO A 8 -9.88 -15.05 -9.18
C PRO A 8 -8.63 -14.20 -9.37
N ARG A 9 -8.01 -14.32 -10.55
CA ARG A 9 -6.89 -13.47 -10.98
C ARG A 9 -7.45 -12.12 -11.42
N VAL A 10 -7.38 -11.11 -10.56
CA VAL A 10 -7.63 -9.72 -10.97
C VAL A 10 -6.38 -9.22 -11.70
N SER A 11 -6.32 -9.53 -13.00
CA SER A 11 -5.38 -8.93 -13.95
C SER A 11 -5.81 -7.49 -14.22
N ILE A 12 -4.88 -6.56 -14.49
CA ILE A 12 -5.18 -5.18 -14.89
C ILE A 12 -6.17 -5.16 -16.08
N SER A 13 -6.19 -6.21 -16.91
CA SER A 13 -7.20 -6.44 -17.96
C SER A 13 -8.66 -6.35 -17.49
N SER A 14 -8.95 -6.68 -16.22
CA SER A 14 -10.29 -6.57 -15.61
C SER A 14 -10.65 -5.16 -15.16
N ILE A 15 -9.66 -4.30 -14.89
CA ILE A 15 -9.84 -2.89 -14.54
C ILE A 15 -10.25 -2.09 -15.79
N PHE A 16 -9.75 -2.47 -16.97
CA PHE A 16 -10.05 -1.81 -18.25
C PHE A 16 -11.52 -1.93 -18.71
N THR A 17 -12.29 -2.89 -18.20
CA THR A 17 -13.68 -3.14 -18.65
C THR A 17 -14.78 -2.41 -17.86
N SER A 18 -14.47 -1.76 -16.73
CA SER A 18 -15.51 -1.26 -15.81
C SER A 18 -15.73 0.26 -15.80
N ILE A 19 -15.10 1.04 -16.68
CA ILE A 19 -15.24 2.50 -16.68
C ILE A 19 -16.12 2.95 -17.86
N LYS A 20 -17.42 3.12 -17.59
CA LYS A 20 -18.31 4.03 -18.34
C LYS A 20 -18.88 5.07 -17.35
N PRO A 21 -18.78 6.38 -17.63
CA PRO A 21 -19.24 7.40 -16.69
C PRO A 21 -20.74 7.65 -16.84
N GLY A 22 -21.46 7.67 -15.72
CA GLY A 22 -22.87 8.03 -15.64
C GLY A 22 -23.13 8.86 -14.37
N SER A 23 -23.20 10.17 -14.56
CA SER A 23 -23.36 11.21 -13.55
C SER A 23 -24.73 11.19 -12.85
N ARG A 24 -24.76 11.52 -11.55
CA ARG A 24 -25.57 12.63 -10.97
C ARG A 24 -25.41 12.69 -9.45
N GLN A 25 -24.94 13.84 -8.98
CA GLN A 25 -24.96 14.22 -7.57
C GLN A 25 -26.39 14.51 -7.10
N ILE A 26 -26.74 14.05 -5.90
CA ILE A 26 -27.82 14.64 -5.10
C ILE A 26 -27.25 14.94 -3.71
N HIS A 27 -27.18 16.23 -3.40
CA HIS A 27 -26.83 16.78 -2.11
C HIS A 27 -27.91 16.40 -1.08
N ARG A 28 -27.56 15.65 -0.03
CA ARG A 28 -28.45 15.38 1.10
C ARG A 28 -27.72 15.72 2.40
N ARG A 29 -28.28 16.70 3.14
CA ARG A 29 -27.84 17.11 4.47
C ARG A 29 -27.67 15.89 5.38
N GLU A 30 -26.47 15.69 5.92
CA GLU A 30 -26.21 14.66 6.93
C GLU A 30 -26.88 15.07 8.25
N ASN A 31 -27.95 14.37 8.60
CA ASN A 31 -28.60 14.47 9.92
C ASN A 31 -27.74 13.77 10.98
N GLY A 32 -27.73 14.29 12.21
CA GLY A 32 -26.97 13.74 13.34
C GLY A 32 -27.30 12.29 13.73
N GLU A 33 -28.41 11.74 13.24
CA GLU A 33 -28.74 10.31 13.35
C GLU A 33 -27.89 9.44 12.41
N GLY A 34 -27.65 9.89 11.16
CA GLY A 34 -26.77 9.19 10.23
C GLY A 34 -25.32 9.20 10.69
N ALA A 35 -24.88 10.27 11.34
CA ALA A 35 -23.56 10.34 11.98
C ALA A 35 -23.43 9.38 13.17
N ARG A 36 -24.51 9.20 13.96
CA ARG A 36 -24.55 8.22 15.06
C ARG A 36 -24.56 6.78 14.55
N GLU A 37 -25.38 6.46 13.56
CA GLU A 37 -25.44 5.14 12.91
C GLU A 37 -24.07 4.75 12.34
N LYS A 38 -23.42 5.69 11.63
CA LYS A 38 -22.07 5.52 11.09
C LYS A 38 -21.03 5.29 12.18
N SER A 39 -21.10 6.04 13.27
CA SER A 39 -20.19 5.89 14.42
C SER A 39 -20.37 4.53 15.13
N ILE A 40 -21.61 4.05 15.25
CA ILE A 40 -21.92 2.73 15.83
C ILE A 40 -21.42 1.62 14.91
N GLN A 41 -21.64 1.74 13.60
CA GLN A 41 -21.15 0.76 12.63
C GLN A 41 -19.62 0.72 12.60
N GLU A 42 -18.96 1.87 12.58
CA GLU A 42 -17.51 1.96 12.68
C GLU A 42 -16.99 1.31 13.97
N ALA A 43 -17.68 1.51 15.10
CA ALA A 43 -17.31 0.88 16.38
C ALA A 43 -17.51 -0.64 16.37
N LEU A 44 -18.61 -1.13 15.80
CA LEU A 44 -18.90 -2.56 15.64
C LEU A 44 -17.91 -3.24 14.70
N ASP A 45 -17.58 -2.60 13.58
CA ASP A 45 -16.56 -3.06 12.66
C ASP A 45 -15.22 -3.13 13.39
N VAL A 46 -14.80 -2.05 14.06
CA VAL A 46 -13.55 -2.03 14.83
C VAL A 46 -13.53 -3.13 15.90
N MET A 47 -14.61 -3.33 16.65
CA MET A 47 -14.67 -4.38 17.68
C MET A 47 -14.56 -5.77 17.08
N LYS A 48 -15.29 -6.05 15.99
CA LYS A 48 -15.23 -7.32 15.28
C LYS A 48 -13.85 -7.55 14.65
N TRP A 49 -13.21 -6.51 14.14
CA TRP A 49 -11.84 -6.54 13.61
C TRP A 49 -10.80 -6.71 14.71
N THR A 50 -10.99 -6.10 15.88
CA THR A 50 -10.11 -6.25 17.05
C THR A 50 -10.19 -7.66 17.60
N ILE A 51 -11.39 -8.22 17.72
CA ILE A 51 -11.61 -9.62 18.10
C ILE A 51 -10.97 -10.53 17.05
N THR A 52 -11.20 -10.31 15.76
CA THR A 52 -10.52 -11.07 14.69
C THR A 52 -8.99 -10.93 14.77
N TRP A 53 -8.45 -9.75 15.07
CA TRP A 53 -7.02 -9.48 15.24
C TRP A 53 -6.42 -10.28 16.41
N PHE A 54 -7.09 -10.29 17.56
CA PHE A 54 -6.66 -11.03 18.74
C PHE A 54 -6.90 -12.54 18.62
N ASP A 55 -8.02 -12.96 18.05
CA ASP A 55 -8.30 -14.36 17.71
C ASP A 55 -7.36 -14.84 16.60
N GLY A 56 -6.88 -13.94 15.74
CA GLY A 56 -5.88 -14.21 14.69
C GLY A 56 -4.48 -14.49 15.21
N LEU A 57 -4.19 -14.17 16.48
CA LEU A 57 -3.02 -14.70 17.18
C LEU A 57 -3.17 -16.22 17.47
N GLU A 58 -4.39 -16.76 17.34
CA GLU A 58 -4.71 -18.20 17.30
C GLU A 58 -5.33 -18.68 15.96
N SER A 59 -5.60 -17.81 14.96
CA SER A 59 -6.42 -18.13 13.78
C SER A 59 -5.90 -17.56 12.43
N ASP A 60 -6.03 -18.35 11.36
CA ASP A 60 -5.58 -18.09 9.98
C ASP A 60 -6.21 -16.84 9.27
N ILE A 61 -7.13 -16.10 9.89
CA ILE A 61 -8.00 -15.10 9.23
C ILE A 61 -7.33 -13.72 9.07
N VAL A 62 -6.52 -13.27 10.04
CA VAL A 62 -5.80 -11.98 9.96
C VAL A 62 -4.60 -12.07 9.04
N GLU A 63 -3.97 -13.26 9.01
CA GLU A 63 -3.02 -13.61 7.97
C GLU A 63 -3.66 -13.37 6.60
N ASP A 64 -4.95 -13.71 6.40
CA ASP A 64 -5.62 -13.58 5.11
C ASP A 64 -5.81 -12.11 4.64
N HIS A 65 -6.17 -11.14 5.50
CA HIS A 65 -6.40 -9.76 5.05
C HIS A 65 -5.10 -9.02 4.67
N TRP A 66 -4.08 -9.13 5.53
CA TRP A 66 -2.77 -8.55 5.23
C TRP A 66 -2.11 -9.28 4.06
N ARG A 67 -2.29 -10.60 3.96
CA ARG A 67 -1.84 -11.41 2.81
C ARG A 67 -2.54 -11.01 1.52
N ILE A 68 -3.84 -10.73 1.52
CA ILE A 68 -4.55 -10.23 0.33
C ILE A 68 -3.98 -8.88 -0.09
N SER A 69 -3.83 -7.92 0.83
CA SER A 69 -3.34 -6.59 0.48
C SER A 69 -1.87 -6.61 0.05
N THR A 70 -1.02 -7.39 0.72
CA THR A 70 0.39 -7.58 0.31
C THR A 70 0.52 -8.34 -1.00
N PHE A 71 -0.35 -9.32 -1.27
CA PHE A 71 -0.43 -9.98 -2.57
C PHE A 71 -0.81 -9.02 -3.69
N ARG A 72 -1.76 -8.09 -3.45
CA ARG A 72 -2.11 -7.04 -4.41
C ARG A 72 -0.94 -6.09 -4.67
N ILE A 73 -0.20 -5.71 -3.62
CA ILE A 73 1.03 -4.92 -3.75
C ILE A 73 2.12 -5.68 -4.53
N ASP A 74 2.28 -6.99 -4.29
CA ASP A 74 3.24 -7.84 -5.00
C ASP A 74 2.88 -7.96 -6.49
N ASN A 75 1.60 -8.13 -6.82
CA ASN A 75 1.14 -8.15 -8.20
C ASN A 75 1.38 -6.80 -8.89
N LEU A 76 1.07 -5.68 -8.24
CA LEU A 76 1.30 -4.35 -8.79
C LEU A 76 2.80 -4.12 -9.03
N LEU A 77 3.66 -4.52 -8.10
CA LEU A 77 5.11 -4.45 -8.25
C LEU A 77 5.60 -5.29 -9.44
N HIS A 78 5.05 -6.50 -9.61
CA HIS A 78 5.40 -7.37 -10.73
C HIS A 78 5.03 -6.74 -12.07
N GLU A 79 3.81 -6.20 -12.19
CA GLU A 79 3.35 -5.49 -13.39
C GLU A 79 4.23 -4.26 -13.70
N LEU A 80 4.56 -3.44 -12.70
CA LEU A 80 5.42 -2.27 -12.90
C LEU A 80 6.83 -2.65 -13.36
N LEU A 81 7.37 -3.76 -12.87
CA LEU A 81 8.67 -4.27 -13.34
C LEU A 81 8.60 -4.67 -14.82
N ILE A 82 7.51 -5.31 -15.26
CA ILE A 82 7.30 -5.65 -16.68
C ILE A 82 7.16 -4.38 -17.54
N LEU A 83 6.42 -3.38 -17.06
CA LEU A 83 6.18 -2.11 -17.77
C LEU A 83 7.48 -1.31 -17.99
N VAL A 84 8.44 -1.40 -17.06
CA VAL A 84 9.74 -0.69 -17.11
C VAL A 84 10.81 -1.50 -17.83
N ASP A 85 10.90 -2.81 -17.58
CA ASP A 85 11.90 -3.68 -18.18
C ASP A 85 11.36 -5.12 -18.40
N PRO A 86 10.91 -5.44 -19.63
CA PRO A 86 10.38 -6.75 -19.96
C PRO A 86 11.44 -7.86 -19.99
N THR A 87 12.74 -7.52 -19.97
CA THR A 87 13.81 -8.52 -20.00
C THR A 87 14.03 -9.21 -18.65
N VAL A 88 13.54 -8.61 -17.57
CA VAL A 88 13.65 -9.14 -16.20
C VAL A 88 12.76 -10.38 -15.99
N TYR A 89 11.66 -10.51 -16.75
CA TYR A 89 10.76 -11.66 -16.70
C TYR A 89 10.30 -12.03 -18.12
N PRO A 90 10.98 -12.98 -18.81
CA PRO A 90 10.53 -13.49 -20.10
C PRO A 90 9.29 -14.36 -19.90
N THR A 91 8.11 -13.75 -19.87
CA THR A 91 6.85 -14.48 -19.81
C THR A 91 6.62 -15.16 -21.16
N HIS A 92 6.41 -16.48 -21.17
CA HIS A 92 6.16 -17.30 -22.38
C HIS A 92 4.94 -16.87 -23.22
N HIS A 93 4.15 -15.91 -22.74
CA HIS A 93 3.14 -15.20 -23.51
C HIS A 93 3.67 -13.83 -23.93
N SER A 94 4.48 -13.81 -24.99
CA SER A 94 4.88 -12.62 -25.73
C SER A 94 3.70 -12.03 -26.51
N ILE A 95 2.65 -11.61 -25.80
CA ILE A 95 1.55 -10.86 -26.40
C ILE A 95 1.56 -9.49 -25.74
N ASN A 96 2.37 -8.61 -26.32
CA ASN A 96 2.15 -7.17 -26.54
C ASN A 96 3.41 -6.35 -26.26
N GLU A 97 4.18 -6.08 -27.32
CA GLU A 97 5.14 -4.96 -27.39
C GLU A 97 4.49 -3.59 -27.05
N LYS A 98 3.14 -3.54 -26.96
CA LYS A 98 2.31 -2.39 -26.58
C LYS A 98 2.14 -2.16 -25.07
N ARG A 99 2.77 -2.96 -24.19
CA ARG A 99 2.65 -2.83 -22.72
C ARG A 99 3.93 -2.32 -22.06
N ARG A 100 4.56 -1.29 -22.62
CA ARG A 100 5.74 -0.68 -21.99
C ARG A 100 5.53 0.82 -21.86
N PHE A 101 6.09 1.38 -20.80
CA PHE A 101 6.27 2.82 -20.75
C PHE A 101 7.34 3.22 -21.76
N VAL A 102 7.04 4.24 -22.55
CA VAL A 102 7.89 4.75 -23.62
C VAL A 102 8.48 6.09 -23.23
N LEU A 103 7.74 6.88 -22.43
CA LEU A 103 8.16 8.18 -21.98
C LEU A 103 9.21 8.02 -20.88
N GLN A 104 10.45 8.46 -21.17
CA GLN A 104 11.55 8.46 -20.20
C GLN A 104 11.18 9.05 -18.82
N PRO A 105 10.40 10.14 -18.73
CA PRO A 105 9.98 10.68 -17.43
C PRO A 105 9.11 9.69 -16.65
N VAL A 106 8.18 9.00 -17.32
CA VAL A 106 7.29 8.00 -16.71
C VAL A 106 8.08 6.78 -16.29
N ILE A 107 9.08 6.36 -17.08
CA ILE A 107 10.00 5.27 -16.72
C ILE A 107 10.75 5.59 -15.43
N GLU A 108 11.36 6.77 -15.31
CA GLU A 108 12.11 7.17 -14.11
C GLU A 108 11.20 7.32 -12.88
N LEU A 109 10.01 7.90 -13.06
CA LEU A 109 8.99 7.96 -12.01
C LEU A 109 8.54 6.56 -11.56
N THR A 110 8.37 5.63 -12.50
CA THR A 110 8.00 4.24 -12.20
C THR A 110 9.10 3.52 -11.43
N LYS A 111 10.38 3.69 -11.80
CA LYS A 111 11.51 3.15 -11.03
C LYS A 111 11.54 3.68 -9.60
N SER A 112 11.25 4.96 -9.42
CA SER A 112 11.15 5.58 -8.10
C SER A 112 9.96 5.02 -7.31
N LEU A 113 8.79 4.85 -7.95
CA LEU A 113 7.61 4.23 -7.32
C LEU A 113 7.87 2.76 -6.94
N ILE A 114 8.52 1.98 -7.80
CA ILE A 114 8.94 0.60 -7.51
C ILE A 114 9.78 0.55 -6.22
N THR A 115 10.66 1.52 -6.03
CA THR A 115 11.49 1.62 -4.82
C THR A 115 10.62 1.87 -3.57
N ILE A 116 9.67 2.80 -3.64
CA ILE A 116 8.70 3.09 -2.57
C ILE A 116 7.88 1.83 -2.26
N ILE A 117 7.31 1.18 -3.28
CA ILE A 117 6.51 -0.05 -3.13
C ILE A 117 7.32 -1.15 -2.43
N LYS A 118 8.58 -1.35 -2.83
CA LYS A 118 9.47 -2.33 -2.19
C LYS A 118 9.71 -2.02 -0.70
N LEU A 119 9.88 -0.75 -0.35
CA LEU A 119 10.04 -0.34 1.05
C LEU A 119 8.75 -0.55 1.86
N CYS A 120 7.58 -0.16 1.35
CA CYS A 120 6.30 -0.43 2.02
C CYS A 120 6.05 -1.93 2.20
N ARG A 121 6.30 -2.72 1.15
CA ARG A 121 6.25 -4.19 1.22
C ARG A 121 7.21 -4.75 2.27
N LEU A 122 8.41 -4.19 2.38
CA LEU A 122 9.40 -4.63 3.36
C LEU A 122 8.92 -4.36 4.80
N PHE A 123 8.28 -3.23 5.06
CA PHE A 123 7.63 -2.92 6.33
C PHE A 123 6.56 -3.95 6.69
N PHE A 124 5.62 -4.18 5.77
CA PHE A 124 4.55 -5.17 5.93
C PHE A 124 5.10 -6.58 6.18
N LYS A 125 6.12 -6.98 5.42
CA LYS A 125 6.79 -8.27 5.59
C LYS A 125 7.47 -8.37 6.95
N LYS A 126 8.08 -7.29 7.45
CA LYS A 126 8.70 -7.29 8.80
C LYS A 126 7.69 -7.38 9.93
N LEU A 127 6.51 -6.78 9.78
CA LEU A 127 5.44 -6.95 10.75
C LEU A 127 4.85 -8.37 10.71
N SER A 128 4.77 -8.96 9.51
CA SER A 128 4.24 -10.31 9.31
C SER A 128 5.23 -11.43 9.65
N GLN A 129 6.55 -11.19 9.66
CA GLN A 129 7.59 -12.22 9.83
C GLN A 129 8.50 -11.99 11.05
N GLN A 130 8.81 -13.08 11.78
CA GLN A 130 9.81 -13.17 12.87
C GLN A 130 9.59 -12.20 14.04
N GLY A 131 9.56 -12.70 15.28
CA GLY A 131 9.45 -11.89 16.51
C GLY A 131 8.06 -11.30 16.78
N MET A 132 7.40 -10.73 15.76
CA MET A 132 6.11 -10.03 15.90
C MET A 132 4.88 -10.87 15.51
N ASN A 133 5.04 -11.98 14.78
CA ASN A 133 3.93 -12.87 14.41
C ASN A 133 4.21 -14.34 14.77
N LYS A 134 5.25 -14.59 15.57
CA LYS A 134 5.38 -15.88 16.25
C LYS A 134 4.45 -15.83 17.46
N LYS A 135 3.87 -16.97 17.83
CA LYS A 135 2.94 -17.28 18.95
C LYS A 135 3.39 -16.77 20.36
N GLN A 136 3.93 -15.57 20.44
CA GLN A 136 4.74 -15.00 21.51
C GLN A 136 4.52 -13.49 21.68
N LEU A 137 3.86 -12.78 20.76
CA LEU A 137 3.31 -11.48 21.14
C LEU A 137 2.21 -11.74 22.18
N PRO A 138 2.26 -11.10 23.36
CA PRO A 138 1.21 -11.23 24.36
C PRO A 138 -0.14 -10.88 23.74
N LEU A 139 -1.19 -11.60 24.15
CA LEU A 139 -2.60 -11.36 23.79
C LEU A 139 -3.10 -9.95 24.16
N HIS A 140 -2.26 -9.12 24.79
CA HIS A 140 -2.59 -7.80 25.28
C HIS A 140 -1.59 -6.78 24.73
N THR A 141 -2.10 -5.93 23.84
CA THR A 141 -1.49 -4.64 23.48
C THR A 141 -2.30 -3.53 24.13
N ASP A 142 -1.64 -2.47 24.59
CA ASP A 142 -2.31 -1.28 25.14
C ASP A 142 -2.90 -0.36 24.05
N MET A 143 -2.85 -0.78 22.78
CA MET A 143 -3.44 -0.02 21.68
C MET A 143 -4.96 0.05 21.81
N ASN A 144 -5.51 1.26 21.66
CA ASN A 144 -6.94 1.44 21.52
C ASN A 144 -7.43 1.00 20.13
N SER A 145 -8.74 0.91 20.03
CA SER A 145 -9.46 0.40 18.86
C SER A 145 -9.15 1.19 17.56
N LYS A 146 -8.93 2.51 17.65
CA LYS A 146 -8.55 3.36 16.50
C LYS A 146 -7.12 3.09 16.03
N GLN A 147 -6.21 2.85 16.97
CA GLN A 147 -4.81 2.54 16.67
C GLN A 147 -4.67 1.18 15.98
N ILE A 148 -5.43 0.18 16.43
CA ILE A 148 -5.49 -1.13 15.79
C ILE A 148 -6.05 -1.01 14.36
N LYS A 149 -7.19 -0.32 14.20
CA LYS A 149 -7.78 -0.07 12.88
C LYS A 149 -6.78 0.59 11.91
N CYS A 150 -6.04 1.59 12.39
CA CYS A 150 -5.02 2.28 11.60
C CYS A 150 -3.93 1.33 11.05
N LEU A 151 -3.49 0.33 11.83
CA LEU A 151 -2.53 -0.67 11.36
C LEU A 151 -3.14 -1.65 10.36
N CYS A 152 -4.39 -2.07 10.59
CA CYS A 152 -5.08 -3.05 9.74
C CYS A 152 -5.39 -2.52 8.34
N GLU A 153 -5.87 -1.28 8.24
CA GLU A 153 -6.29 -0.68 6.97
C GLU A 153 -5.11 -0.20 6.12
N LEU A 154 -3.95 0.00 6.75
CA LEU A 154 -2.76 0.59 6.13
C LEU A 154 -2.37 -0.05 4.79
N ALA A 155 -2.37 -1.38 4.70
CA ALA A 155 -1.93 -2.08 3.49
C ALA A 155 -2.88 -1.88 2.31
N GLU A 156 -4.19 -1.87 2.57
CA GLU A 156 -5.21 -1.64 1.54
C GLU A 156 -5.19 -0.18 1.07
N ASP A 157 -5.10 0.74 2.03
CA ASP A 157 -5.00 2.17 1.81
C ASP A 157 -3.77 2.56 0.95
N VAL A 158 -2.61 1.99 1.29
CA VAL A 158 -1.36 2.21 0.53
C VAL A 158 -1.45 1.57 -0.86
N TYR A 159 -2.07 0.40 -0.99
CA TYR A 159 -2.31 -0.21 -2.30
C TYR A 159 -3.20 0.69 -3.19
N ALA A 160 -4.27 1.26 -2.63
CA ALA A 160 -5.15 2.16 -3.39
C ALA A 160 -4.40 3.38 -3.90
N ASP A 161 -3.52 3.97 -3.07
CA ASP A 161 -2.65 5.08 -3.47
C ASP A 161 -1.70 4.71 -4.61
N PHE A 162 -1.06 3.54 -4.52
CA PHE A 162 -0.17 3.07 -5.59
C PHE A 162 -0.92 2.83 -6.89
N LEU A 163 -2.11 2.23 -6.83
CA LEU A 163 -2.94 2.03 -8.01
C LEU A 163 -3.29 3.37 -8.67
N GLU A 164 -3.65 4.39 -7.88
CA GLU A 164 -3.96 5.72 -8.38
C GLU A 164 -2.76 6.36 -9.09
N ILE A 165 -1.55 6.27 -8.54
CA ILE A 165 -0.32 6.76 -9.21
C ILE A 165 -0.10 6.03 -10.54
N VAL A 166 -0.28 4.71 -10.57
CA VAL A 166 -0.08 3.92 -11.80
C VAL A 166 -1.10 4.29 -12.88
N LEU A 167 -2.36 4.57 -12.50
CA LEU A 167 -3.35 5.08 -13.45
C LEU A 167 -2.94 6.43 -14.02
N LEU A 168 -2.38 7.34 -13.21
CA LEU A 168 -1.84 8.61 -13.70
C LEU A 168 -0.67 8.42 -14.68
N PHE A 169 0.20 7.42 -14.48
CA PHE A 169 1.26 7.11 -15.45
C PHE A 169 0.69 6.65 -16.80
N LEU A 170 -0.35 5.84 -16.78
CA LEU A 170 -1.03 5.39 -18.01
C LEU A 170 -1.72 6.55 -18.73
N ASP A 171 -2.33 7.47 -17.98
CA ASP A 171 -2.92 8.69 -18.57
C ASP A 171 -1.85 9.55 -19.25
N VAL A 172 -0.65 9.70 -18.65
CA VAL A 172 0.46 10.44 -19.26
C VAL A 172 0.95 9.80 -20.55
N GLU A 173 1.02 8.47 -20.61
CA GLU A 173 1.49 7.72 -21.79
C GLU A 173 0.48 7.69 -22.94
N THR A 174 -0.81 7.81 -22.64
CA THR A 174 -1.90 7.70 -23.64
C THR A 174 -2.49 9.04 -24.05
N ALA A 175 -2.11 10.12 -23.39
CA ALA A 175 -2.61 11.47 -23.66
C ALA A 175 -2.19 11.98 -25.05
N GLU A 176 -3.13 12.04 -26.00
CA GLU A 176 -2.95 12.64 -27.34
C GLU A 176 -2.89 14.19 -27.30
N THR A 177 -3.53 14.78 -26.29
CA THR A 177 -3.46 16.21 -25.97
C THR A 177 -2.98 16.34 -24.53
N VAL A 178 -2.41 17.47 -24.11
CA VAL A 178 -1.92 17.62 -22.73
C VAL A 178 -3.10 17.87 -21.78
N PRO A 179 -3.68 16.89 -21.04
CA PRO A 179 -4.33 17.24 -19.78
C PRO A 179 -3.22 17.88 -18.95
N SER A 180 -3.45 19.10 -18.45
CA SER A 180 -2.41 19.98 -17.91
C SER A 180 -1.40 19.17 -17.09
N ARG A 181 -0.19 18.96 -17.62
CA ARG A 181 0.89 18.18 -16.98
C ARG A 181 1.07 18.59 -15.52
N HIS A 182 0.85 19.87 -15.25
CA HIS A 182 0.77 20.47 -13.92
C HIS A 182 -0.29 19.85 -12.98
N MET A 183 -1.48 19.50 -13.46
CA MET A 183 -2.52 18.83 -12.66
C MET A 183 -2.13 17.38 -12.35
N ILE A 184 -1.61 16.64 -13.33
CA ILE A 184 -1.13 15.26 -13.09
C ILE A 184 0.04 15.28 -12.09
N LYS A 185 1.02 16.15 -12.30
CA LYS A 185 2.12 16.39 -11.36
C LYS A 185 1.61 16.71 -9.96
N ARG A 186 0.71 17.68 -9.82
CA ARG A 186 0.13 18.05 -8.53
C ARG A 186 -0.59 16.86 -7.90
N HIS A 187 -1.26 16.05 -8.71
CA HIS A 187 -1.97 14.88 -8.19
C HIS A 187 -1.00 13.81 -7.68
N MET A 188 0.06 13.50 -8.45
CA MET A 188 1.10 12.57 -8.03
C MET A 188 1.78 12.99 -6.73
N ILE A 189 2.15 14.27 -6.60
CA ILE A 189 2.76 14.81 -5.37
C ILE A 189 1.82 14.64 -4.19
N LYS A 190 0.53 14.97 -4.36
CA LYS A 190 -0.47 14.77 -3.30
C LYS A 190 -0.62 13.32 -2.87
N ILE A 191 -0.55 12.38 -3.81
CA ILE A 191 -0.64 10.96 -3.48
C ILE A 191 0.65 10.50 -2.78
N ALA A 192 1.83 10.98 -3.19
CA ALA A 192 3.08 10.70 -2.49
C ALA A 192 3.06 11.23 -1.04
N GLU A 193 2.59 12.46 -0.83
CA GLU A 193 2.33 13.02 0.50
C GLU A 193 1.35 12.16 1.30
N ARG A 194 0.27 11.68 0.66
CA ARG A 194 -0.72 10.79 1.29
C ARG A 194 -0.08 9.48 1.73
N VAL A 195 0.75 8.86 0.89
CA VAL A 195 1.51 7.65 1.25
C VAL A 195 2.42 7.93 2.45
N ALA A 196 3.13 9.06 2.48
CA ALA A 196 3.97 9.44 3.62
C ALA A 196 3.16 9.51 4.93
N ASN A 197 2.06 10.26 4.89
CA ASN A 197 1.18 10.50 6.04
C ASN A 197 0.53 9.22 6.57
N ARG A 198 0.24 8.25 5.69
CA ARG A 198 -0.30 6.94 6.09
C ARG A 198 0.64 6.17 7.01
N PHE A 199 1.95 6.38 6.92
CA PHE A 199 2.91 5.66 7.76
C PHE A 199 3.29 6.38 9.05
N GLU A 200 3.00 7.68 9.22
CA GLU A 200 3.39 8.45 10.43
C GLU A 200 2.89 7.80 11.72
N ALA A 201 1.57 7.55 11.81
CA ALA A 201 0.98 6.92 12.98
C ALA A 201 1.34 5.43 13.10
N PRO A 202 1.14 4.58 12.06
CA PRO A 202 1.50 3.16 12.12
C PRO A 202 2.94 2.87 12.53
N TRP A 203 3.91 3.62 12.01
CA TRP A 203 5.31 3.46 12.36
C TRP A 203 5.55 3.72 13.86
N LEU A 204 4.95 4.79 14.41
CA LEU A 204 5.02 5.08 15.84
C LEU A 204 4.31 4.00 16.68
N LEU A 205 3.14 3.53 16.24
CA LEU A 205 2.40 2.47 16.94
C LEU A 205 3.20 1.18 17.03
N VAL A 206 3.89 0.82 15.95
CA VAL A 206 4.81 -0.33 15.93
C VAL A 206 5.89 -0.16 16.99
N LEU A 207 6.58 0.98 17.02
CA LEU A 207 7.67 1.24 17.96
C LEU A 207 7.23 1.30 19.42
N LEU A 208 6.05 1.87 19.69
CA LEU A 208 5.53 2.11 21.04
C LEU A 208 4.79 0.91 21.62
N HIS A 209 4.09 0.15 20.81
CA HIS A 209 3.17 -0.88 21.29
C HIS A 209 3.55 -2.30 20.87
N LEU A 210 4.24 -2.48 19.74
CA LEU A 210 4.53 -3.83 19.24
C LEU A 210 5.98 -4.25 19.51
N VAL A 211 6.95 -3.36 19.33
CA VAL A 211 8.37 -3.67 19.61
C VAL A 211 8.62 -4.00 21.09
N PRO A 212 8.03 -3.30 22.08
CA PRO A 212 8.25 -3.63 23.50
C PRO A 212 7.72 -4.99 23.93
N LEU A 213 6.81 -5.59 23.15
CA LEU A 213 6.23 -6.90 23.42
C LEU A 213 7.16 -8.06 23.01
N ILE A 214 8.26 -7.77 22.31
CA ILE A 214 9.21 -8.78 21.84
C ILE A 214 10.06 -9.26 23.05
N PRO A 215 10.12 -10.57 23.34
CA PRO A 215 10.87 -11.10 24.48
C PRO A 215 12.36 -10.82 24.38
N ASP A 216 12.96 -10.30 25.46
CA ASP A 216 14.41 -10.10 25.53
C ASP A 216 15.13 -11.39 25.94
N THR A 217 15.54 -12.19 24.96
CA THR A 217 16.28 -13.44 25.19
C THR A 217 17.79 -13.19 25.21
N GLY A 218 18.27 -12.69 26.36
CA GLY A 218 19.63 -12.85 26.89
C GLY A 218 20.81 -12.76 25.91
N GLY A 219 21.13 -11.56 25.41
CA GLY A 219 22.46 -11.27 24.83
C GLY A 219 22.53 -10.02 23.96
N ARG A 220 21.53 -9.80 23.09
CA ARG A 220 21.27 -8.55 22.37
C ARG A 220 19.76 -8.34 22.42
N SER A 221 19.31 -7.20 22.94
CA SER A 221 17.86 -7.01 23.07
C SER A 221 17.23 -7.01 21.69
N GLU A 222 16.40 -8.01 21.38
CA GLU A 222 15.72 -8.11 20.08
C GLU A 222 14.95 -6.81 19.80
N GLN A 223 14.41 -6.20 20.86
CA GLN A 223 13.79 -4.88 20.82
C GLN A 223 14.69 -3.78 20.25
N SER A 224 15.98 -3.71 20.64
CA SER A 224 16.91 -2.72 20.07
C SER A 224 17.10 -2.92 18.58
N TYR A 225 17.21 -4.17 18.13
CA TYR A 225 17.30 -4.50 16.72
C TYR A 225 16.07 -4.05 15.94
N TYR A 226 14.85 -4.32 16.43
CA TYR A 226 13.63 -3.85 15.76
C TYR A 226 13.51 -2.33 15.77
N LYS A 227 13.86 -1.65 16.87
CA LYS A 227 13.89 -0.17 16.91
C LYS A 227 14.82 0.42 15.86
N GLU A 228 16.04 -0.08 15.77
CA GLU A 228 17.03 0.34 14.75
C GLU A 228 16.52 0.04 13.34
N TRP A 229 15.93 -1.13 13.13
CA TRP A 229 15.40 -1.55 11.83
C TRP A 229 14.28 -0.62 11.35
N PHE A 230 13.26 -0.37 12.18
CA PHE A 230 12.13 0.50 11.83
C PHE A 230 12.56 1.97 11.68
N THR A 231 13.55 2.43 12.44
CA THR A 231 14.12 3.78 12.29
C THR A 231 14.86 3.93 10.96
N THR A 232 15.65 2.91 10.60
CA THR A 232 16.36 2.86 9.31
C THR A 232 15.37 2.84 8.15
N TRP A 233 14.36 1.99 8.23
CA TRP A 233 13.31 1.90 7.23
C TRP A 233 12.57 3.24 7.05
N HIS A 234 12.22 3.92 8.14
CA HIS A 234 11.55 5.22 8.10
C HIS A 234 12.38 6.29 7.38
N THR A 235 13.69 6.29 7.62
CA THR A 235 14.62 7.18 6.90
C THR A 235 14.64 6.86 5.41
N GLN A 236 14.69 5.57 5.05
CA GLN A 236 14.71 5.12 3.65
C GLN A 236 13.44 5.49 2.89
N ILE A 237 12.25 5.33 3.50
CA ILE A 237 10.98 5.65 2.85
C ILE A 237 10.83 7.17 2.63
N ILE A 238 11.24 8.00 3.60
CA ILE A 238 11.26 9.47 3.43
C ILE A 238 12.17 9.88 2.26
N VAL A 239 13.38 9.32 2.19
CA VAL A 239 14.31 9.62 1.08
C VAL A 239 13.75 9.18 -0.26
N ALA A 240 13.11 8.01 -0.32
CA ALA A 240 12.48 7.51 -1.55
C ALA A 240 11.32 8.40 -2.02
N LEU A 241 10.45 8.84 -1.10
CA LEU A 241 9.35 9.76 -1.38
C LEU A 241 9.87 11.12 -1.86
N HIS A 242 10.86 11.69 -1.19
CA HIS A 242 11.48 12.95 -1.61
C HIS A 242 12.11 12.85 -3.02
N ASN A 243 12.75 11.72 -3.34
CA ASN A 243 13.29 11.48 -4.68
C ASN A 243 12.17 11.40 -5.73
N PHE A 244 11.05 10.76 -5.40
CA PHE A 244 9.87 10.70 -6.25
C PHE A 244 9.29 12.09 -6.52
N ASP A 245 9.09 12.90 -5.48
CA ASP A 245 8.57 14.26 -5.60
C ASP A 245 9.48 15.16 -6.45
N ARG A 246 10.80 15.01 -6.29
CA ARG A 246 11.79 15.71 -7.11
C ARG A 246 11.64 15.34 -8.58
N LEU A 247 11.51 14.04 -8.90
CA LEU A 247 11.29 13.57 -10.28
C LEU A 247 9.95 14.06 -10.84
N ALA A 248 8.88 14.01 -10.05
CA ALA A 248 7.56 14.51 -10.44
C ALA A 248 7.60 16.02 -10.72
N THR A 249 8.41 16.76 -9.95
CA THR A 249 8.60 18.19 -10.15
C THR A 249 9.31 18.52 -11.46
N MET A 250 10.23 17.66 -11.89
CA MET A 250 10.99 17.80 -13.13
C MET A 250 10.18 17.51 -14.40
N LEU A 251 8.98 16.92 -14.28
CA LEU A 251 8.10 16.59 -15.42
C LEU A 251 7.73 17.82 -16.28
N ASP A 252 7.78 19.02 -15.72
CA ASP A 252 7.47 20.28 -16.42
C ASP A 252 8.59 20.75 -17.38
N TYR A 253 9.82 20.28 -17.21
CA TYR A 253 11.01 20.80 -17.92
C TYR A 253 11.45 19.95 -19.12
N ILE A 254 10.71 18.89 -19.42
CA ILE A 254 11.07 17.94 -20.47
C ILE A 254 10.33 18.33 -21.74
N HIS A 255 11.08 18.99 -22.63
CA HIS A 255 10.68 19.18 -24.01
C HIS A 255 10.82 17.84 -24.75
N PHE A 256 9.71 17.37 -25.33
CA PHE A 256 9.66 16.25 -26.26
C PHE A 256 9.84 16.75 -27.69
#